data_AF-A0A1V5UI96-F1
#
_entry.id   AF-A0A1V5UI96-F1
#
_cell.length_a   1.000
_cell.length_b   1.000
_cell.length_c   1.000
_cell.angle_alpha   90.00
_cell.angle_beta   90.00
_cell.angle_gamma   90.00
#
_symmetry.space_group_name_H-M   'P 1'
#
loop_
_entity.id
_entity.type
_entity.pdbx_description
1 polymer ?
#
loop_
_entity_poly.entity_id
_entity_poly.type
_entity_poly.pdbx_seq_one_letter_code
_entity_poly.pdbx_strand_id
1 'polypeptide(L)'
;MAIMMPVAYQMAVTHAGASLIPILSGAVVSGAISGAHLVPYSDKSVMTAAACKITPVYHVKTQFLNVVCAIAASIAGYLLAGATSSYLLGFLVAAALISAAHFIFAR
;
A
#
# COMPACT_ATOMS: atom_id res chain seq x y z
N MET A 1 -7.29 -8.62 -4.87
CA MET A 1 -6.16 -8.86 -5.81
C MET A 1 -6.56 -9.68 -7.03
N ALA A 2 -7.29 -10.78 -6.87
CA ALA A 2 -7.68 -11.67 -7.99
C ALA A 2 -8.36 -10.95 -9.17
N ILE A 3 -9.20 -9.96 -8.91
CA ILE A 3 -9.92 -9.21 -9.96
C ILE A 3 -9.04 -8.13 -10.60
N MET A 4 -8.24 -7.41 -9.81
CA MET A 4 -7.47 -6.25 -10.29
C MET A 4 -6.18 -6.64 -11.02
N MET A 5 -5.52 -7.73 -10.65
CA MET A 5 -4.23 -8.10 -11.23
C MET A 5 -4.29 -8.42 -12.73
N PRO A 6 -5.27 -9.21 -13.23
CA PRO A 6 -5.39 -9.45 -14.67
C PRO A 6 -5.63 -8.16 -15.47
N VAL A 7 -6.43 -7.25 -14.94
CA VAL A 7 -6.70 -5.95 -15.57
C VAL A 7 -5.44 -5.09 -15.63
N ALA A 8 -4.74 -4.94 -14.50
CA ALA A 8 -3.50 -4.16 -14.45
C ALA A 8 -2.40 -4.74 -15.33
N TYR A 9 -2.31 -6.07 -15.43
CA TYR A 9 -1.38 -6.76 -16.33
C TYR A 9 -1.66 -6.43 -17.80
N GLN A 10 -2.94 -6.53 -18.24
CA GLN A 10 -3.32 -6.19 -19.61
C GLN A 10 -3.07 -4.71 -19.94
N MET A 11 -3.31 -3.81 -18.97
CA MET A 11 -2.96 -2.40 -19.10
C MET A 11 -1.44 -2.18 -19.26
N ALA A 12 -0.61 -2.89 -18.48
CA ALA A 12 0.85 -2.82 -18.57
C ALA A 12 1.35 -3.22 -19.97
N VAL A 13 0.90 -4.38 -20.45
CA VAL A 13 1.34 -4.97 -21.72
C VAL A 13 0.94 -4.09 -22.91
N THR A 14 -0.25 -3.49 -22.88
CA THR A 14 -0.75 -2.67 -23.98
C THR A 14 -0.12 -1.28 -24.06
N HIS A 15 0.24 -0.66 -22.93
CA HIS A 15 0.69 0.75 -22.91
C HIS A 15 2.21 0.94 -22.90
N ALA A 16 2.95 0.10 -22.17
CA ALA A 16 4.38 0.34 -21.94
C ALA A 16 5.24 -0.93 -21.95
N GLY A 17 4.65 -2.09 -22.24
CA GLY A 17 5.34 -3.37 -22.33
C GLY A 17 5.71 -3.98 -20.97
N ALA A 18 6.58 -4.99 -20.99
CA ALA A 18 6.85 -5.85 -19.84
C ALA A 18 7.57 -5.15 -18.66
N SER A 19 8.20 -3.99 -18.90
CA SER A 19 8.95 -3.23 -17.88
C SER A 19 8.05 -2.61 -16.81
N LEU A 20 6.77 -2.34 -17.11
CA LEU A 20 5.83 -1.74 -16.17
C LEU A 20 5.15 -2.77 -15.25
N ILE A 21 5.20 -4.05 -15.60
CA ILE A 21 4.52 -5.14 -14.89
C ILE A 21 4.93 -5.20 -13.40
N PRO A 22 6.22 -5.10 -13.01
CA PRO A 22 6.61 -5.17 -11.60
C PRO A 22 6.06 -4.00 -10.77
N ILE A 23 6.07 -2.78 -11.33
CA ILE A 23 5.60 -1.57 -10.65
C ILE A 23 4.08 -1.64 -10.45
N LEU A 24 3.34 -1.99 -11.51
CA LEU A 24 1.88 -2.11 -11.45
C LEU A 24 1.45 -3.26 -10.52
N SER A 25 2.13 -4.40 -10.57
CA SER A 25 1.92 -5.51 -9.65
C SER A 25 2.12 -5.06 -8.21
N GLY A 26 3.25 -4.40 -7.92
CA GLY A 26 3.53 -3.84 -6.60
C GLY A 26 2.44 -2.86 -6.15
N ALA A 27 2.03 -1.94 -7.01
CA ALA A 27 1.01 -0.94 -6.69
C ALA A 27 -0.35 -1.56 -6.37
N VAL A 28 -0.80 -2.53 -7.17
CA VAL A 28 -2.06 -3.25 -6.93
C VAL A 28 -2.00 -4.07 -5.65
N VAL A 29 -0.87 -4.75 -5.41
CA VAL A 29 -0.67 -5.57 -4.21
C VAL A 29 -0.67 -4.68 -2.96
N SER A 30 0.13 -3.61 -2.96
CA SER A 30 0.21 -2.67 -1.84
C SER A 30 -1.13 -1.99 -1.55
N GLY A 31 -1.87 -1.57 -2.59
CA GLY A 31 -3.18 -0.95 -2.44
C GLY A 31 -4.25 -1.89 -1.87
N ALA A 32 -4.28 -3.15 -2.30
CA ALA A 32 -5.21 -4.12 -1.73
C ALA A 32 -4.85 -4.52 -0.29
N ILE A 33 -3.56 -4.51 0.08
CA ILE A 33 -3.14 -4.75 1.47
C ILE A 33 -3.56 -3.58 2.37
N SER A 34 -3.30 -2.34 1.96
CA SER A 34 -3.64 -1.15 2.74
C SER A 34 -5.16 -1.00 2.90
N GLY A 35 -5.95 -1.30 1.87
CA GLY A 35 -7.41 -1.35 1.94
C GLY A 35 -7.92 -2.37 2.98
N ALA A 36 -7.30 -3.55 3.05
CA ALA A 36 -7.66 -4.56 4.04
C ALA A 36 -7.39 -4.13 5.49
N HIS A 37 -6.52 -3.14 5.74
CA HIS A 37 -6.31 -2.57 7.07
C HIS A 37 -7.34 -1.48 7.44
N LEU A 38 -7.99 -0.86 6.45
CA LEU A 38 -8.97 0.22 6.67
C LEU A 38 -10.41 -0.30 6.74
N VAL A 39 -10.68 -1.53 6.31
CA VAL A 39 -12.02 -2.12 6.32
C VAL A 39 -12.25 -2.94 7.60
N PRO A 40 -13.25 -2.61 8.43
CA PRO A 40 -13.56 -3.36 9.67
C PRO A 40 -13.92 -4.83 9.44
N TYR A 41 -14.44 -5.14 8.25
CA TYR A 41 -14.95 -6.45 7.87
C TYR A 41 -13.91 -7.33 7.15
N SER A 42 -12.66 -6.91 7.05
CA SER A 42 -11.61 -7.76 6.49
C SER A 42 -11.28 -8.93 7.43
N ASP A 43 -10.99 -10.11 6.88
CA ASP A 43 -10.56 -11.28 7.65
C ASP A 43 -9.43 -10.95 8.64
N LYS A 44 -8.47 -10.10 8.23
CA LYS A 44 -7.38 -9.63 9.09
C LYS A 44 -7.89 -8.80 10.28
N SER A 45 -8.77 -7.83 10.02
CA SER A 45 -9.35 -6.97 11.05
C SER A 45 -10.22 -7.76 12.03
N VAL A 46 -11.05 -8.67 11.54
CA VAL A 46 -11.94 -9.50 12.36
C VAL A 46 -11.16 -10.48 13.23
N MET A 47 -10.23 -11.23 12.63
CA MET A 47 -9.43 -12.23 13.35
C MET A 47 -8.53 -11.57 14.41
N THR A 48 -7.89 -10.45 14.08
CA THR A 48 -7.03 -9.72 15.03
C THR A 48 -7.85 -9.11 16.18
N ALA A 49 -9.01 -8.52 15.87
CA ALA A 49 -9.89 -7.97 16.89
C ALA A 49 -10.42 -9.04 17.85
N ALA A 50 -10.79 -10.23 17.33
CA ALA A 50 -11.19 -11.36 18.15
C ALA A 50 -10.08 -11.84 19.09
N ALA A 51 -8.84 -11.96 18.58
CA ALA A 51 -7.68 -12.35 19.40
C ALA A 51 -7.38 -11.33 20.51
N CYS A 52 -7.57 -10.04 20.25
CA CYS A 52 -7.37 -8.96 21.21
C CYS A 52 -8.60 -8.65 22.09
N LYS A 53 -9.73 -9.36 21.92
CA LYS A 53 -11.01 -9.09 22.61
C LYS A 53 -11.50 -7.64 22.46
N ILE A 54 -11.30 -7.04 21.29
CA ILE A 54 -11.76 -5.69 20.94
C ILE A 54 -12.73 -5.75 19.75
N THR A 55 -13.42 -4.63 19.48
CA THR A 55 -14.25 -4.55 18.27
C THR A 55 -13.39 -4.30 17.02
N PRO A 56 -13.74 -4.85 15.84
CA PRO A 56 -13.00 -4.60 14.60
C PRO A 56 -12.92 -3.12 14.22
N VAL A 57 -13.98 -2.37 14.51
CA VAL A 57 -14.02 -0.91 14.30
C VAL A 57 -12.97 -0.21 15.17
N TYR A 58 -12.82 -0.62 16.44
CA TYR A 58 -11.80 -0.06 17.31
C TYR A 58 -10.39 -0.39 16.82
N HIS A 59 -10.14 -1.64 16.39
CA HIS A 59 -8.87 -2.05 15.80
C HIS A 59 -8.50 -1.15 14.60
N VAL A 60 -9.38 -1.05 13.60
CA VAL A 60 -9.15 -0.23 12.40
C VAL A 60 -8.93 1.25 12.77
N LYS A 61 -9.70 1.79 13.72
CA LYS A 61 -9.54 3.18 14.18
C LYS A 61 -8.12 3.45 14.69
N THR A 62 -7.54 2.53 15.45
CA THR A 62 -6.17 2.68 15.97
C THR A 62 -5.10 2.56 14.89
N GLN A 63 -5.38 1.87 13.78
CA GLN A 63 -4.43 1.70 12.67
C GLN A 63 -4.54 2.80 11.61
N PHE A 64 -5.59 3.62 11.63
CA PHE A 64 -5.90 4.59 10.58
C PHE A 64 -4.71 5.48 10.20
N LEU A 65 -4.07 6.13 11.19
CA LEU A 65 -2.97 7.06 10.94
C LEU A 65 -1.75 6.36 10.31
N ASN A 66 -1.40 5.16 10.80
CA ASN A 66 -0.27 4.39 10.27
C ASN A 66 -0.50 3.99 8.81
N VAL A 67 -1.72 3.51 8.50
CA VAL A 67 -2.05 3.07 7.14
C VAL A 67 -2.11 4.24 6.17
N VAL A 68 -2.66 5.39 6.58
CA VAL A 68 -2.71 6.60 5.75
C VAL A 68 -1.31 7.12 5.43
N CYS A 69 -0.39 7.13 6.41
CA CYS A 69 1.01 7.51 6.17
C CYS A 69 1.69 6.57 5.15
N ALA A 70 1.48 5.26 5.28
CA ALA A 70 2.00 4.28 4.34
C ALA A 70 1.41 4.44 2.93
N ILE A 71 0.11 4.75 2.82
CA ILE A 71 -0.55 5.05 1.53
C ILE A 71 0.09 6.29 0.89
N ALA A 72 0.23 7.39 1.63
CA ALA A 72 0.82 8.62 1.10
C ALA A 72 2.27 8.40 0.59
N ALA A 73 3.10 7.70 1.37
CA ALA A 73 4.47 7.41 0.98
C ALA A 73 4.57 6.45 -0.23
N SER A 74 3.70 5.43 -0.29
CA SER A 74 3.68 4.49 -1.43
C SER A 74 3.21 5.15 -2.72
N ILE A 75 2.24 6.08 -2.66
CA ILE A 75 1.83 6.89 -3.83
C ILE A 75 3.04 7.65 -4.39
N ALA A 76 3.76 8.37 -3.53
CA ALA A 76 4.95 9.12 -3.96
C ALA A 76 6.03 8.18 -4.55
N GLY A 77 6.29 7.04 -3.90
CA GLY A 77 7.26 6.05 -4.36
C GLY A 77 6.94 5.46 -5.73
N TYR A 78 5.68 5.05 -5.96
CA TYR A 78 5.26 4.48 -7.24
C TYR A 78 5.24 5.51 -8.37
N LEU A 79 4.85 6.76 -8.10
CA LEU A 79 4.90 7.84 -9.09
C LEU A 79 6.35 8.13 -9.53
N LEU A 80 7.28 8.20 -8.58
CA LEU A 80 8.71 8.43 -8.89
C LEU A 80 9.35 7.24 -9.60
N ALA A 81 9.00 6.01 -9.21
CA ALA A 81 9.45 4.80 -9.89
C ALA A 81 9.00 4.78 -11.35
N GLY A 82 7.75 5.17 -11.62
CA GLY A 82 7.21 5.28 -12.98
C GLY A 82 7.87 6.38 -13.80
N ALA A 83 8.10 7.56 -13.21
CA ALA A 83 8.72 8.68 -13.91
C ALA A 83 10.21 8.47 -14.24
N THR A 84 10.96 7.83 -13.34
CA THR A 84 12.42 7.69 -13.46
C THR A 84 12.84 6.33 -14.04
N SER A 85 11.90 5.39 -14.23
CA SER A 85 12.17 3.98 -14.57
C SER A 85 13.14 3.27 -13.61
N SER A 86 13.32 3.81 -12.40
CA SER A 86 14.24 3.28 -11.38
C SER A 86 13.46 2.79 -10.17
N TYR A 87 13.41 1.46 -10.01
CA TYR A 87 12.72 0.80 -8.89
C TYR A 87 13.35 1.15 -7.53
N LEU A 88 14.69 1.25 -7.53
CA LEU A 88 15.48 1.48 -6.33
C LEU A 88 15.25 2.89 -5.77
N LEU A 89 15.16 3.89 -6.66
CA LEU A 89 14.88 5.26 -6.26
C LEU A 89 13.47 5.41 -5.68
N GLY A 90 12.46 4.82 -6.32
CA GLY A 90 11.09 4.83 -5.80
C GLY A 90 10.97 4.18 -4.42
N PHE A 91 11.68 3.06 -4.20
CA PHE A 91 11.74 2.40 -2.90
C PHE A 91 12.41 3.28 -1.82
N LEU A 92 13.57 3.85 -2.12
CA LEU A 92 14.30 4.69 -1.17
C LEU A 92 13.50 5.93 -0.77
N VAL A 93 12.79 6.56 -1.72
CA VAL A 93 11.94 7.72 -1.42
C VAL A 93 10.75 7.32 -0.54
N ALA A 94 10.06 6.21 -0.85
CA ALA A 94 8.97 5.74 -0.01
C ALA A 94 9.44 5.42 1.42
N ALA A 95 10.60 4.76 1.55
CA ALA A 95 11.20 4.46 2.85
C ALA A 95 11.57 5.73 3.63
N ALA A 96 12.18 6.71 2.96
CA ALA A 96 12.53 7.99 3.57
C ALA A 96 11.28 8.76 4.04
N LEU A 97 10.21 8.77 3.24
CA LEU A 97 8.94 9.43 3.60
C LEU A 97 8.27 8.78 4.81
N ILE A 98 8.20 7.45 4.87
CA ILE A 98 7.67 6.73 6.04
C ILE A 98 8.52 7.03 7.27
N SER A 99 9.85 7.00 7.14
CA SER A 99 10.78 7.29 8.24
C SER A 99 10.59 8.71 8.76
N ALA A 100 10.52 9.70 7.86
CA ALA A 100 10.29 11.08 8.22
C ALA A 100 8.92 11.28 8.91
N ALA A 101 7.85 10.68 8.36
CA ALA A 101 6.53 10.72 8.98
C ALA A 101 6.57 10.10 10.39
N HIS A 102 7.25 8.97 10.56
CA HIS A 102 7.43 8.35 11.86
C HIS A 102 8.15 9.30 12.84
N PHE A 103 9.27 9.92 12.46
CA PHE A 103 9.99 10.84 13.35
C PHE A 103 9.19 12.11 13.71
N ILE A 104 8.30 12.57 12.84
CA ILE A 104 7.46 13.76 13.07
C ILE A 104 6.29 13.42 14.01
N PHE A 105 5.61 12.29 13.79
CA PHE A 105 4.38 11.93 14.51
C PHE A 105 4.58 11.00 15.71
N ALA A 106 5.73 10.33 15.82
CA ALA A 106 6.04 9.43 16.95
C ALA A 106 6.76 10.15 18.12
N ARG A 107 6.84 11.49 18.08
CA ARG A 107 7.16 12.33 19.24
C ARG A 107 5.91 12.61 20.05
#